data_AF-E4YL28-F1
#
_entry.id   AF-E4YL28-F1
#
_cell.length_a   1.000
_cell.length_b   1.000
_cell.length_c   1.000
_cell.angle_alpha   90.00
_cell.angle_beta   90.00
_cell.angle_gamma   90.00
#
_symmetry.space_group_name_H-M   'P 1'
#
loop_
_entity.id
_entity.type
_entity.pdbx_description
1 polymer ?
#
loop_
_entity_poly.entity_id
_entity_poly.type
_entity_poly.pdbx_seq_one_letter_code
_entity_poly.pdbx_strand_id
1 'polypeptide(L)'
;MATRPKGYGLTRELADKINAKYSIEDEQEIIAWLCDITNVDGPNEEGPDGFRQWLSDGTILCALMDVLEPGICKRPHDVSKIKLQALKGHKANE
;
A
#
# COMPACT_ATOMS: atom_id res chain seq x y z
N MET A 1 -14.65 16.48 3.45
CA MET A 1 -13.26 16.71 3.87
C MET A 1 -13.21 16.87 5.40
N ALA A 2 -13.21 15.77 6.14
CA ALA A 2 -12.88 15.82 7.56
C ALA A 2 -11.37 15.62 7.67
N THR A 3 -10.61 16.70 7.58
CA THR A 3 -9.20 16.69 8.00
C THR A 3 -9.22 16.40 9.50
N ARG A 4 -9.07 15.11 9.87
CA ARG A 4 -8.83 14.76 11.27
C ARG A 4 -7.61 15.58 11.69
N PRO A 5 -7.75 16.50 12.67
CA PRO A 5 -6.61 17.29 13.10
C PRO A 5 -5.49 16.32 13.50
N LYS A 6 -4.26 16.56 13.00
CA LYS A 6 -3.07 15.79 13.40
C LYS A 6 -3.11 15.70 14.93
N GLY A 7 -3.39 14.51 15.46
CA GLY A 7 -3.75 14.37 16.88
C GLY A 7 -2.68 15.00 17.76
N TYR A 8 -3.07 15.91 18.65
CA TYR A 8 -2.13 16.64 19.49
C TYR A 8 -1.61 15.74 20.65
N GLY A 9 -0.42 16.02 21.17
CA GLY A 9 0.18 15.27 22.27
C GLY A 9 0.64 13.86 21.87
N LEU A 10 0.25 12.85 22.66
CA LEU A 10 0.69 11.46 22.53
C LEU A 10 0.47 10.86 21.13
N THR A 11 -0.61 11.26 20.44
CA THR A 11 -0.90 10.79 19.07
C THR A 11 0.13 11.28 18.06
N ARG A 12 0.64 12.51 18.21
CA ARG A 12 1.69 13.06 17.35
C ARG A 12 3.04 12.43 17.67
N GLU A 13 3.38 12.26 18.93
CA GLU A 13 4.62 11.58 19.33
C GLU A 13 4.67 10.12 18.85
N LEU A 14 3.52 9.44 18.86
CA LEU A 14 3.41 8.07 18.35
C LEU A 14 3.57 8.02 16.81
N ALA A 15 2.93 8.95 16.09
CA ALA A 15 3.08 9.04 14.64
C ALA A 15 4.53 9.36 14.25
N ASP A 16 5.19 10.25 14.99
CA ASP A 16 6.60 10.60 14.78
C ASP A 16 7.53 9.40 15.00
N LYS A 17 7.28 8.62 16.07
CA LYS A 17 8.00 7.36 16.34
C LYS A 17 7.79 6.30 15.26
N ILE A 18 6.62 6.26 14.63
CA ILE A 18 6.36 5.33 13.51
C ILE A 18 7.11 5.79 12.27
N ASN A 19 7.04 7.09 11.96
CA ASN A 19 7.76 7.67 10.83
C ASN A 19 9.29 7.53 10.98
N ALA A 20 9.81 7.68 12.21
CA ALA A 20 11.23 7.50 12.51
C ALA A 20 11.72 6.05 12.34
N LYS A 21 10.81 5.07 12.31
CA LYS A 21 11.14 3.67 12.02
C LYS A 21 11.14 3.36 10.52
N TYR A 22 10.67 4.28 9.69
CA TYR A 22 10.64 4.08 8.26
C TYR A 22 12.05 4.28 7.70
N SER A 23 12.62 3.24 7.10
CA SER A 23 13.89 3.31 6.39
C SER A 23 13.64 3.26 4.89
N ILE A 24 14.32 4.14 4.15
CA ILE A 24 14.29 4.15 2.69
C ILE A 24 15.03 2.93 2.12
N GLU A 25 16.04 2.42 2.82
CA GLU A 25 16.79 1.24 2.40
C GLU A 25 15.89 -0.01 2.42
N ASP A 26 15.12 -0.19 3.50
CA ASP A 26 14.14 -1.27 3.61
C ASP A 26 13.06 -1.16 2.52
N GLU A 27 12.58 0.06 2.23
CA GLU A 27 11.61 0.29 1.15
C GLU A 27 12.15 -0.21 -0.20
N GLN A 28 13.38 0.18 -0.57
CA GLN A 28 13.98 -0.21 -1.84
C GLN A 28 14.22 -1.71 -1.93
N GLU A 29 14.69 -2.34 -0.85
CA GLU A 29 14.89 -3.80 -0.82
C GLU A 29 13.55 -4.54 -1.01
N ILE A 30 12.49 -4.09 -0.34
CA ILE A 30 11.16 -4.70 -0.45
C ILE A 30 10.58 -4.49 -1.86
N ILE A 31 10.73 -3.30 -2.46
CA ILE A 31 10.27 -3.03 -3.83
C ILE A 31 10.99 -3.96 -4.81
N ALA A 32 12.31 -4.07 -4.73
CA ALA A 32 13.10 -4.91 -5.61
C ALA A 32 12.68 -6.38 -5.48
N TRP A 33 12.51 -6.87 -4.25
CA TRP A 33 12.07 -8.24 -3.98
C TRP A 33 10.65 -8.52 -4.50
N LEU A 34 9.71 -7.58 -4.29
CA LEU A 34 8.35 -7.69 -4.82
C LEU A 34 8.32 -7.70 -6.35
N CYS A 35 9.11 -6.83 -6.98
CA CYS A 35 9.23 -6.75 -8.44
C CYS A 35 9.77 -8.06 -9.02
N ASP A 36 10.79 -8.65 -8.37
CA ASP A 36 11.38 -9.93 -8.80
C ASP A 36 10.38 -11.09 -8.71
N ILE A 37 9.62 -11.17 -7.62
CA ILE A 37 8.68 -12.28 -7.39
C ILE A 37 7.40 -12.15 -8.21
N THR A 38 6.82 -10.94 -8.26
CA THR A 38 5.50 -10.72 -8.87
C THR A 38 5.57 -10.27 -10.32
N ASN A 39 6.76 -9.90 -10.81
CA ASN A 39 7.00 -9.37 -12.15
C ASN A 39 6.12 -8.14 -12.48
N VAL A 40 5.89 -7.29 -11.46
CA VAL A 40 5.12 -6.04 -11.55
C VAL A 40 6.08 -4.86 -11.43
N ASP A 41 5.87 -3.82 -12.24
CA ASP A 41 6.62 -2.57 -12.15
C ASP A 41 6.47 -1.91 -10.77
N GLY A 42 7.57 -1.30 -10.30
CA GLY A 42 7.64 -0.59 -9.02
C GLY A 42 6.67 0.60 -8.91
N PRO A 43 6.59 1.23 -7.72
CA PRO A 43 5.74 2.39 -7.49
C PRO A 43 6.13 3.55 -8.42
N ASN A 44 5.13 4.29 -8.91
CA ASN A 44 5.34 5.48 -9.74
C ASN A 44 5.91 6.68 -8.96
N GLU A 45 5.69 6.70 -7.64
CA GLU A 45 6.11 7.76 -6.74
C GLU A 45 7.05 7.18 -5.68
N GLU A 46 8.16 7.87 -5.45
CA GLU A 46 9.16 7.50 -4.45
C GLU A 46 8.75 7.94 -3.04
N GLY A 47 9.11 7.12 -2.04
CA GLY A 47 8.86 7.40 -0.63
C GLY A 47 7.59 6.73 -0.05
N PRO A 48 7.34 6.95 1.25
CA PRO A 48 6.40 6.15 2.03
C PRO A 48 4.95 6.25 1.56
N ASP A 49 4.55 7.38 0.99
CA ASP A 49 3.19 7.58 0.50
C ASP A 49 2.97 6.85 -0.83
N GLY A 50 3.90 6.98 -1.77
CA GLY A 50 3.88 6.27 -3.05
C GLY A 50 3.95 4.76 -2.87
N PHE A 51 4.83 4.29 -1.98
CA PHE A 51 4.92 2.87 -1.63
C PHE A 51 3.62 2.33 -1.02
N ARG A 52 3.00 3.09 -0.10
CA ARG A 52 1.70 2.74 0.48
C ARG A 52 0.58 2.73 -0.57
N GLN A 53 0.55 3.72 -1.45
CA GLN A 53 -0.43 3.83 -2.53
C GLN A 53 -0.31 2.66 -3.51
N TRP A 54 0.92 2.28 -3.86
CA TRP A 54 1.21 1.15 -4.74
C TRP A 54 0.70 -0.18 -4.17
N LEU A 55 0.88 -0.41 -2.87
CA LEU A 55 0.37 -1.61 -2.18
C LEU A 55 -1.12 -1.53 -1.81
N SER A 56 -1.74 -0.34 -1.89
CA SER A 56 -3.11 -0.12 -1.40
C SER A 56 -4.18 -0.90 -2.18
N ASP A 57 -3.94 -1.21 -3.45
CA ASP A 57 -4.85 -2.02 -4.27
C ASP A 57 -4.88 -3.49 -3.81
N GLY A 58 -3.80 -3.95 -3.16
CA GLY A 58 -3.68 -5.29 -2.58
C GLY A 58 -3.50 -6.42 -3.60
N THR A 59 -3.61 -6.16 -4.90
CA THR A 59 -3.38 -7.14 -5.97
C THR A 59 -1.96 -7.67 -5.97
N ILE A 60 -0.95 -6.82 -5.76
CA ILE A 60 0.47 -7.21 -5.68
C ILE A 60 0.70 -8.13 -4.49
N LEU A 61 0.14 -7.81 -3.32
CA LEU A 61 0.24 -8.65 -2.12
C LEU A 61 -0.46 -10.00 -2.30
N CYS A 62 -1.56 -9.99 -3.04
CA CYS A 62 -2.31 -11.20 -3.40
C CYS A 62 -1.49 -12.11 -4.34
N ALA A 63 -0.84 -11.52 -5.34
CA ALA A 63 0.07 -12.23 -6.25
C ALA A 63 1.29 -12.77 -5.51
N LEU A 64 1.89 -11.98 -4.61
CA LEU A 64 3.00 -12.42 -3.76
C LEU A 64 2.63 -13.69 -2.97
N MET A 65 1.47 -13.66 -2.30
CA MET A 65 1.03 -14.80 -1.50
C MET A 65 0.77 -16.06 -2.33
N ASP A 66 0.29 -15.91 -3.56
CA ASP A 66 0.10 -17.05 -4.47
C ASP A 66 1.43 -17.67 -4.92
N VAL A 67 2.48 -16.85 -5.07
CA VAL A 67 3.83 -17.37 -5.35
C VAL A 67 4.42 -18.11 -4.15
N LEU A 68 4.18 -17.61 -2.93
CA LEU A 68 4.69 -18.24 -1.70
C LEU A 68 3.96 -19.53 -1.34
N GLU A 69 2.64 -19.56 -1.44
CA GLU A 69 1.83 -20.75 -1.20
C GLU A 69 0.68 -20.80 -2.23
N PRO A 70 0.76 -21.74 -3.20
CA PRO A 70 -0.23 -21.81 -4.27
C PRO A 70 -1.62 -22.10 -3.70
N GLY A 71 -2.58 -21.23 -4.02
CA GLY A 71 -3.97 -21.39 -3.60
C GLY A 71 -4.36 -20.77 -2.26
N ILE A 72 -3.49 -19.98 -1.61
CA ILE A 72 -3.88 -19.08 -0.50
C ILE A 72 -4.94 -18.09 -0.98
N CYS A 73 -4.68 -17.43 -2.12
CA CYS A 73 -5.50 -16.36 -2.63
C CYS A 73 -6.39 -16.84 -3.79
N LYS A 74 -7.44 -17.58 -3.46
CA LYS A 74 -8.32 -18.23 -4.46
C LYS A 74 -9.07 -17.27 -5.40
N ARG A 75 -9.34 -16.03 -4.98
CA ARG A 75 -10.05 -15.01 -5.78
C ARG A 75 -9.54 -13.61 -5.42
N PRO A 76 -8.47 -13.12 -6.08
CA PRO A 76 -8.08 -11.71 -5.99
C PRO A 76 -9.27 -10.83 -6.39
N HIS A 77 -9.68 -9.92 -5.51
CA HIS A 77 -10.82 -9.04 -5.76
C HIS A 77 -10.33 -7.77 -6.46
N ASP A 78 -10.66 -7.61 -7.74
CA ASP A 78 -10.36 -6.37 -8.48
C ASP A 78 -11.35 -5.26 -8.11
N VAL A 79 -10.88 -4.30 -7.32
CA VAL A 79 -11.69 -3.15 -6.87
C VAL A 79 -12.16 -2.27 -8.03
N SER A 80 -11.48 -2.31 -9.19
CA SER A 80 -11.83 -1.57 -10.39
C SER A 80 -13.19 -1.99 -10.98
N LYS A 81 -13.58 -3.25 -10.76
CA LYS A 81 -14.83 -3.85 -11.23
C LYS A 81 -16.00 -3.66 -10.27
N ILE A 82 -15.80 -3.01 -9.12
CA ILE A 82 -16.87 -2.73 -8.17
C ILE A 82 -17.86 -1.74 -8.80
N LYS A 83 -19.10 -2.18 -9.01
CA LYS A 83 -20.22 -1.34 -9.52
C LYS A 83 -20.75 -0.35 -8.47
N LEU A 84 -20.33 -0.47 -7.21
CA LEU A 84 -20.75 0.41 -6.13
C LEU A 84 -19.91 1.69 -6.14
N GLN A 85 -20.49 2.78 -6.65
CA GLN A 85 -19.85 4.11 -6.72
C GLN A 85 -19.24 4.61 -5.40
N ALA A 86 -19.75 4.17 -4.24
CA ALA A 86 -19.24 4.56 -2.93
C ALA A 86 -17.80 4.07 -2.62
N LEU A 87 -17.33 3.00 -3.29
CA LEU A 87 -16.01 2.41 -3.07
C LEU A 87 -14.98 2.83 -4.13
N LYS A 88 -15.42 3.43 -5.25
CA LYS A 88 -14.53 4.00 -6.29
C LYS A 88 -13.86 5.32 -5.88
N GLY A 89 -14.34 5.95 -4.80
CA GLY A 89 -14.01 7.33 -4.45
C GLY A 89 -12.63 7.58 -3.82
N HIS A 90 -11.79 6.57 -3.59
CA HIS A 90 -10.48 6.79 -2.94
C HIS A 90 -9.31 7.04 -3.90
N LYS A 91 -9.54 7.07 -5.22
CA LYS A 91 -8.51 7.34 -6.25
C LYS A 91 -8.56 8.75 -6.86
N ALA A 92 -9.47 9.63 -6.39
CA ALA A 92 -9.78 10.91 -7.05
C ALA A 92 -9.99 12.09 -6.09
N ASN A 93 -9.26 12.14 -4.97
CA ASN A 93 -9.19 13.35 -4.15
C ASN A 93 -7.74 13.56 -3.71
N GLU A 94 -6.97 14.07 -4.67
CA GLU A 94 -5.85 14.98 -4.42
C GLU A 94 -6.37 16.30 -3.82
#